data_AF-A0A0F9JFR9-F1
#
_entry.id   AF-A0A0F9JFR9-F1
#
_cell.length_a   1.000
_cell.length_b   1.000
_cell.length_c   1.000
_cell.angle_alpha   90.00
_cell.angle_beta   90.00
_cell.angle_gamma   90.00
#
_symmetry.space_group_name_H-M   'P 1'
#
loop_
_entity.id
_entity.type
_entity.pdbx_description
1 polymer ?
#
loop_
_entity_poly.entity_id
_entity_poly.type
_entity_poly.pdbx_seq_one_letter_code
_entity_poly.pdbx_strand_id
1 'polypeptide(L)' 'MDNPISEVQEVKYVIKVHGKVVSVPFITHQLAEAQVAHLSTDQQPFAEIVPITSEGKEILFG' A
#
# COMPACT_ATOMS: atom_id res chain seq x y z
N MET A 1 24.72 15.62 21.68
CA MET A 1 23.43 16.11 21.13
C MET A 1 22.84 14.93 20.39
N ASP A 2 22.03 14.15 21.08
CA ASP A 2 21.30 13.02 20.51
C ASP A 2 20.22 13.60 19.61
N ASN A 3 20.40 13.42 18.30
CA ASN A 3 19.39 13.76 17.32
C ASN A 3 18.29 12.70 17.48
N PRO A 4 17.07 13.03 17.96
CA PRO A 4 16.02 12.03 18.02
C PRO A 4 15.77 11.59 16.58
N ILE A 5 16.08 10.32 16.30
CA ILE A 5 15.71 9.69 15.04
C ILE A 5 14.19 9.83 15.00
N SER A 6 13.69 10.75 14.18
CA SER A 6 12.29 10.77 13.79
C SER A 6 11.97 9.34 13.40
N GLU A 7 11.10 8.68 14.16
CA GLU A 7 10.52 7.40 13.79
C GLU A 7 9.83 7.63 12.44
N VAL A 8 10.55 7.36 11.35
CA VAL A 8 10.00 7.37 10.02
C VAL A 8 9.03 6.19 10.03
N GLN A 9 7.74 6.48 10.22
CA GLN A 9 6.72 5.45 10.09
C GLN A 9 6.87 4.87 8.69
N GLU A 10 7.27 3.60 8.63
CA GLU A 10 7.53 2.91 7.38
C GLU A 10 6.21 2.76 6.64
N VAL A 11 6.04 3.54 5.56
CA VAL A 11 4.86 3.47 4.71
C VAL A 11 5.00 2.24 3.82
N LYS A 12 3.97 1.40 3.84
CA LYS A 12 3.80 0.25 2.95
C LYS A 12 2.58 0.47 2.07
N TYR A 13 2.38 -0.39 1.09
CA TYR A 13 1.29 -0.27 0.13
C TYR A 13 0.55 -1.59 0.00
N VAL A 14 -0.77 -1.57 -0.06
CA VAL A 14 -1.60 -2.74 -0.34
C VAL A 14 -2.49 -2.47 -1.53
N ILE A 15 -2.91 -3.54 -2.20
CA ILE A 15 -3.87 -3.46 -3.30
C ILE A 15 -5.23 -3.86 -2.76
N LYS A 16 -6.22 -3.00 -2.98
CA LYS A 16 -7.63 -3.28 -2.73
C LYS A 16 -8.37 -3.48 -4.02
N VAL A 17 -9.30 -4.42 -4.04
CA VAL A 17 -10.25 -4.61 -5.14
C VAL A 17 -11.65 -4.62 -4.53
N HIS A 18 -12.53 -3.74 -5.00
CA HIS A 18 -13.86 -3.51 -4.39
C HIS A 18 -13.78 -3.25 -2.87
N GLY A 19 -12.77 -2.47 -2.44
CA GLY A 19 -12.56 -2.12 -1.03
C GLY A 19 -11.97 -3.23 -0.15
N LYS A 20 -11.71 -4.43 -0.68
CA LYS A 20 -11.07 -5.53 0.06
C LYS A 20 -9.60 -5.66 -0.29
N VAL A 21 -8.74 -5.79 0.71
CA VAL A 21 -7.30 -6.03 0.50
C VAL A 21 -7.11 -7.42 -0.10
N VAL A 22 -6.45 -7.49 -1.25
CA VAL A 22 -6.17 -8.74 -2.00
C VAL A 22 -4.68 -9.06 -2.09
N SER A 23 -3.81 -8.22 -1.52
CA SER A 23 -2.37 -8.39 -1.56
C SER A 23 -1.73 -8.39 -0.18
N VAL A 24 -0.48 -8.82 -0.13
CA VAL A 24 0.41 -8.52 0.99
C VAL A 24 0.89 -7.05 0.91
N PRO A 25 1.40 -6.48 2.02
CA PRO A 25 2.05 -5.18 2.01
C PRO A 25 3.33 -5.15 1.16
N PHE A 26 3.44 -4.15 0.29
CA PHE A 26 4.61 -3.83 -0.51
C PHE A 26 5.40 -2.67 0.11
N ILE A 27 6.73 -2.72 -0.02
CA ILE A 27 7.63 -1.69 0.54
C ILE A 27 7.61 -0.43 -0.32
N THR A 28 7.27 -0.54 -1.61
CA THR A 28 7.23 0.60 -2.54
C THR A 28 5.95 0.59 -3.37
N HIS A 29 5.50 1.78 -3.79
CA HIS A 29 4.34 1.95 -4.66
C HIS A 29 4.52 1.23 -6.00
N GLN A 30 5.73 1.29 -6.57
CA GLN A 30 6.07 0.67 -7.87
C GLN A 30 5.90 -0.85 -7.86
N LEU A 31 6.20 -1.51 -6.73
CA LEU A 31 5.97 -2.95 -6.59
C LEU A 31 4.48 -3.28 -6.55
N ALA A 32 3.66 -2.44 -5.90
CA ALA A 32 2.22 -2.58 -5.91
C ALA A 32 1.65 -2.36 -7.32
N GLU A 33 2.11 -1.35 -8.06
CA GLU A 33 1.71 -1.11 -9.47
C GLU A 33 2.03 -2.31 -10.36
N ALA A 34 3.23 -2.87 -10.25
CA ALA A 34 3.63 -4.04 -11.01
C ALA A 34 2.71 -5.25 -10.70
N GLN A 35 2.26 -5.38 -9.46
CA GLN A 35 1.35 -6.46 -9.07
C GLN A 35 -0.09 -6.22 -9.55
N VAL A 36 -0.54 -4.96 -9.70
CA VAL A 36 -1.85 -4.65 -10.30
C VAL A 36 -1.93 -5.21 -11.73
N ALA A 37 -0.84 -5.13 -12.50
CA ALA A 37 -0.78 -5.69 -13.85
C ALA A 37 -0.92 -7.23 -13.89
N HIS A 38 -0.70 -7.92 -12.77
CA HIS A 38 -0.89 -9.36 -12.63
C HIS A 38 -2.27 -9.77 -12.10
N LEU A 39 -3.14 -8.81 -11.74
CA LEU A 39 -4.53 -9.11 -11.41
C LEU A 39 -5.29 -9.59 -12.65
N SER A 40 -6.38 -10.33 -12.44
CA SER A 40 -7.27 -10.70 -13.54
C SER A 40 -7.88 -9.45 -14.19
N THR A 41 -8.18 -9.54 -15.48
CA THR A 41 -8.73 -8.43 -16.28
C THR A 41 -9.97 -7.79 -15.66
N ASP A 42 -10.78 -8.59 -14.97
CA ASP A 42 -12.01 -8.14 -14.30
C ASP A 42 -11.74 -7.37 -12.99
N GLN A 43 -10.59 -7.60 -12.36
CA GLN A 43 -10.21 -6.99 -11.08
C GLN A 43 -9.41 -5.70 -11.25
N GLN A 44 -8.58 -5.63 -12.30
CA GLN A 44 -7.76 -4.46 -12.64
C GLN A 44 -8.53 -3.12 -12.62
N PRO A 45 -9.73 -2.98 -13.22
CA PRO A 45 -10.44 -1.70 -13.24
C PRO A 45 -10.92 -1.23 -11.85
N PHE A 46 -10.96 -2.12 -10.87
CA PHE A 46 -11.39 -1.81 -9.50
C PHE A 46 -10.22 -1.88 -8.49
N ALA A 47 -8.99 -2.00 -9.00
CA ALA A 47 -7.80 -2.08 -8.17
C ALA A 47 -7.37 -0.69 -7.70
N GLU A 48 -7.18 -0.54 -6.39
CA GLU A 48 -6.71 0.68 -5.74
C GLU A 48 -5.45 0.35 -4.93
N ILE A 49 -4.40 1.16 -5.10
CA ILE A 49 -3.19 1.07 -4.28
C ILE A 49 -3.35 2.01 -3.09
N VAL A 50 -3.36 1.45 -1.88
CA VAL A 50 -3.59 2.20 -0.65
C VAL A 50 -2.33 2.17 0.22
N PRO A 51 -1.80 3.34 0.62
CA PRO A 51 -0.71 3.42 1.58
C PRO A 51 -1.21 3.04 2.98
N ILE A 52 -0.42 2.23 3.68
CA ILE A 52 -0.68 1.76 5.04
C ILE A 52 0.55 1.99 5.92
N THR A 53 0.35 2.12 7.23
CA THR A 53 1.43 2.11 8.22
C THR A 53 1.96 0.69 8.42
N SER A 54 3.08 0.55 9.14
CA SER A 54 3.61 -0.75 9.58
C SER A 54 2.60 -1.59 10.38
N GLU A 55 1.60 -0.96 11.00
CA GLU A 55 0.53 -1.62 11.74
C GLU A 55 -0.66 -2.05 10.85
N GLY A 56 -0.60 -1.80 9.53
CA GLY A 56 -1.65 -2.12 8.59
C GLY A 56 -2.82 -1.12 8.56
N LYS A 57 -2.68 0.04 9.21
CA LYS A 57 -3.69 1.10 9.16
C LYS A 57 -3.54 1.92 7.90
N GLU A 58 -4.64 2.21 7.23
CA GLU A 58 -4.65 3.06 6.04
C GLU A 58 -4.27 4.49 6.36
N ILE A 59 -3.44 5.08 5.51
CA ILE A 59 -3.06 6.48 5.60
C ILE A 59 -4.03 7.27 4.74
N LEU A 60 -4.91 8.03 5.39
CA LEU A 60 -5.84 8.93 4.73
C LEU A 60 -5.12 10.27 4.49
N PHE A 61 -4.82 10.58 3.23
CA PHE A 61 -4.39 11.93 2.83
C PHE A 61 -5.66 12.78 2.64
N GLY A 62 -6.07 13.49 3.69
CA GLY A 62 -7.14 14.48 3.64
C GLY A 62 -6.62 15.89 3.37
#